data_AF-A0A0D0B452-F1
#
_entry.id   AF-A0A0D0B452-F1
#
_cell.length_a   1.000
_cell.length_b   1.000
_cell.length_c   1.000
_cell.angle_alpha   90.00
_cell.angle_beta   90.00
_cell.angle_gamma   90.00
#
_symmetry.space_group_name_H-M   'P 1'
#
loop_
_entity.id
_entity.type
_entity.pdbx_description
1 polymer ?
#
loop_
_entity_poly.entity_id
_entity_poly.type
_entity_poly.pdbx_seq_one_letter_code
_entity_poly.pdbx_strand_id
1 'polypeptide(L)' 'PFHGYVERLVDALRLVYAAHQSVLPRTTRPLNSLEKKSYIKSGAVFIFNVEESGIKQWTDGVLWSQPRIVGKFLV' A
#
# COMPACT_ATOMS: atom_id res chain seq x y z
N PRO A 1 4.45 8.85 0.85
CA PRO A 1 3.28 7.98 0.56
C PRO A 1 2.10 8.85 0.16
N PHE A 2 1.26 8.36 -0.75
CA PHE A 2 -0.01 9.02 -1.05
C PHE A 2 -0.94 8.92 0.17
N HIS A 3 -1.73 9.96 0.42
CA HIS A 3 -2.77 9.95 1.47
C HIS A 3 -4.14 10.17 0.85
N GLY A 4 -5.07 9.26 1.09
CA GLY A 4 -6.42 9.30 0.55
C GLY A 4 -7.21 8.04 0.88
N TYR A 5 -8.33 7.83 0.18
CA TYR A 5 -9.20 6.68 0.35
C TYR A 5 -9.33 5.91 -0.97
N VAL A 6 -9.26 4.58 -0.90
CA VAL A 6 -9.41 3.68 -2.05
C VAL A 6 -10.71 2.91 -1.85
N GLU A 7 -11.77 3.35 -2.52
CA GLU A 7 -13.09 2.73 -2.40
C GLU A 7 -13.30 1.66 -3.47
N ARG A 8 -12.97 1.99 -4.73
CA ARG A 8 -13.29 1.17 -5.89
C ARG A 8 -12.04 0.72 -6.61
N LEU A 9 -12.19 -0.34 -7.40
CA LEU A 9 -11.10 -0.87 -8.24
C LEU A 9 -10.49 0.22 -9.15
N VAL A 10 -11.31 1.10 -9.71
CA VAL A 10 -10.85 2.19 -10.59
C VAL A 10 -9.89 3.15 -9.87
N ASP A 11 -10.09 3.37 -8.57
CA ASP A 11 -9.23 4.24 -7.77
C ASP A 11 -7.86 3.58 -7.57
N ALA A 12 -7.86 2.28 -7.24
CA ALA A 12 -6.64 1.48 -7.13
C ALA A 12 -5.86 1.44 -8.47
N LEU A 13 -6.54 1.22 -9.59
CA LEU A 13 -5.91 1.18 -10.91
C LEU A 13 -5.28 2.53 -11.30
N ARG A 14 -5.96 3.65 -11.01
CA ARG A 14 -5.39 5.00 -11.24
C ARG A 14 -4.14 5.24 -10.42
N LEU A 15 -4.14 4.85 -9.15
CA LEU A 15 -2.99 4.98 -8.27
C LEU A 15 -1.81 4.13 -8.75
N VAL A 16 -2.07 2.87 -9.15
CA VAL A 16 -1.03 1.99 -9.72
C VAL A 16 -0.47 2.56 -11.03
N TYR A 17 -1.33 3.06 -11.93
CA TYR A 17 -0.89 3.69 -13.17
C TYR A 17 -0.04 4.94 -12.92
N ALA A 18 -0.47 5.83 -12.01
CA ALA A 18 0.30 7.02 -11.64
C ALA A 18 1.66 6.66 -11.00
N ALA A 19 1.71 5.61 -10.18
CA ALA A 19 2.95 5.11 -9.60
C ALA A 19 3.87 4.46 -10.64
N HIS A 20 3.31 3.82 -11.67
CA HIS A 20 4.07 3.30 -12.81
C HIS A 20 4.71 4.44 -13.62
N GLN A 21 3.99 5.54 -13.82
CA GLN A 21 4.48 6.76 -14.49
C GLN A 21 5.38 7.64 -13.61
N SER A 22 5.76 7.17 -12.41
CA SER A 22 6.55 7.94 -11.42
C SER A 22 5.91 9.27 -10.97
N VAL A 23 4.61 9.45 -11.19
CA VAL A 23 3.84 10.61 -10.69
C VAL A 23 3.61 10.47 -9.19
N LEU A 24 3.39 9.24 -8.72
CA LEU A 24 3.31 8.91 -7.30
C LEU A 24 4.54 8.12 -6.84
N PRO A 25 5.03 8.36 -5.62
CA PRO A 25 6.17 7.61 -5.09
C PRO A 25 5.79 6.16 -4.83
N ARG A 26 6.65 5.23 -5.27
CA ARG A 26 6.59 3.81 -4.92
C ARG A 26 7.41 3.51 -3.68
N THR A 27 6.97 2.52 -2.91
CA THR A 27 7.76 1.94 -1.82
C THR A 27 8.74 0.94 -2.42
N THR A 28 10.01 1.32 -2.49
CA THR A 28 11.09 0.55 -3.13
C THR A 28 11.88 -0.33 -2.16
N ARG A 29 11.50 -0.38 -0.89
CA ARG A 29 12.06 -1.29 0.12
C ARG A 29 11.10 -1.48 1.29
N PRO A 30 11.26 -2.54 2.10
CA PRO A 30 10.53 -2.67 3.36
C PRO A 30 10.77 -1.47 4.29
N LEU A 31 9.73 -1.08 5.03
CA LEU A 31 9.83 -0.03 6.04
C LEU A 31 10.53 -0.56 7.30
N ASN A 32 11.34 0.30 7.94
CA ASN A 32 11.87 0.01 9.27
C ASN A 32 10.82 0.29 10.36
N SER A 33 11.09 -0.11 11.61
CA SER A 33 10.13 0.02 12.71
C SER A 33 9.68 1.46 13.00
N LEU A 34 10.57 2.44 12.81
CA LEU A 34 10.28 3.85 13.05
C LEU A 34 9.43 4.46 11.93
N GLU A 35 9.71 4.08 10.69
CA GLU A 35 8.91 4.43 9.51
C GLU A 35 7.51 3.84 9.60
N LYS A 36 7.38 2.57 10.01
CA LYS A 36 6.08 1.92 10.22
C LYS A 36 5.22 2.71 11.19
N LYS A 37 5.76 3.06 12.37
CA LYS A 37 5.06 3.86 13.39
C LYS A 37 4.67 5.25 12.89
N SER A 38 5.46 5.84 11.98
CA SER A 38 5.26 7.21 11.51
C SER A 38 4.31 7.31 10.32
N TYR A 39 4.36 6.34 9.40
CA TYR A 39 3.65 6.40 8.11
C TYR A 39 2.39 5.53 8.05
N ILE A 40 2.27 4.48 8.87
CA ILE A 40 1.10 3.60 8.85
C ILE A 40 0.02 4.22 9.70
N LYS A 41 -0.82 5.02 9.05
CA LYS A 41 -1.90 5.82 9.65
C LYS A 41 -3.11 5.80 8.72
N SER A 42 -4.26 6.22 9.25
CA SER A 42 -5.48 6.34 8.46
C SER A 42 -5.22 7.15 7.17
N GLY A 43 -5.65 6.59 6.04
CA GLY A 43 -5.49 7.18 4.71
C GLY A 43 -4.14 6.95 4.04
N ALA A 44 -3.14 6.35 4.70
CA ALA A 44 -1.86 6.07 4.05
C ALA A 44 -1.99 4.95 3.00
N VAL A 45 -1.53 5.22 1.78
CA VAL A 45 -1.51 4.24 0.67
C VAL A 45 -0.07 3.95 0.26
N PHE A 46 0.28 2.66 0.25
CA PHE A 46 1.58 2.14 -0.15
C PHE A 46 1.43 1.34 -1.44
N ILE A 47 2.28 1.65 -2.43
CA ILE A 47 2.30 0.99 -3.73
C ILE A 47 3.73 0.51 -3.95
N PHE A 48 3.92 -0.77 -4.20
CA PHE A 48 5.23 -1.36 -4.43
C PHE A 48 5.18 -2.37 -5.57
N ASN A 49 6.28 -2.46 -6.31
CA ASN A 49 6.53 -3.56 -7.22
C ASN A 49 7.33 -4.63 -6.46
N VAL A 50 6.95 -5.90 -6.59
CA VAL A 50 7.56 -7.01 -5.85
C VAL A 50 9.03 -7.21 -6.20
N GLU A 51 9.41 -7.08 -7.47
CA GLU A 51 10.78 -7.26 -7.95
C GLU A 51 11.67 -6.07 -7.55
N GLU A 52 11.16 -4.84 -7.71
CA GLU A 52 11.88 -3.60 -7.36
C GLU A 52 12.11 -3.50 -5.85
N SER A 53 11.10 -3.83 -5.04
CA SER A 53 11.13 -3.61 -3.60
C SER A 53 11.61 -4.80 -2.76
N GLY A 54 11.56 -6.01 -3.33
CA GLY A 54 11.74 -7.25 -2.59
C GLY A 54 10.62 -7.57 -1.60
N ILE A 55 9.53 -6.78 -1.54
CA ILE A 55 8.39 -7.02 -0.65
C ILE A 55 7.47 -8.06 -1.31
N LYS A 56 7.51 -9.29 -0.80
CA LYS A 56 6.59 -10.38 -1.23
C LYS A 56 5.26 -10.35 -0.50
N GLN A 57 5.27 -9.90 0.75
CA GLN A 57 4.10 -9.75 1.61
C GLN A 57 4.28 -8.49 2.45
N TRP A 58 3.24 -7.66 2.52
CA TRP A 58 3.25 -6.47 3.35
C TRP A 58 3.22 -6.86 4.84
N THR A 59 4.12 -6.26 5.64
CA THR A 59 4.17 -6.46 7.09
C THR A 59 4.28 -5.11 7.78
N ASP A 60 3.26 -4.75 8.57
CA ASP A 60 3.17 -3.47 9.27
C ASP A 60 3.36 -3.60 10.79
N GLY A 61 3.36 -4.82 11.32
CA GLY A 61 3.45 -5.07 12.76
C GLY A 61 2.12 -4.82 13.49
N VAL A 62 1.02 -4.66 12.76
CA VAL A 62 -0.33 -4.55 13.31
C VAL A 62 -0.96 -5.93 13.39
N LEU A 63 -1.70 -6.19 14.47
CA LEU A 63 -2.49 -7.41 14.59
C LEU A 63 -3.81 -7.22 13.81
N TRP A 64 -3.92 -7.92 12.68
CA TRP A 64 -5.12 -7.89 11.84
C TRP A 64 -6.10 -9.00 12.22
N SER A 65 -7.39 -8.71 12.10
CA SER A 65 -8.43 -9.74 12.11
C SER A 65 -8.35 -10.63 10.87
N GLN A 66 -9.10 -11.74 10.86
CA GLN A 66 -9.18 -12.59 9.67
C GLN A 66 -9.69 -11.81 8.46
N PRO A 67 -9.05 -11.95 7.28
CA PRO A 67 -9.39 -11.16 6.11
C PRO A 67 -10.74 -11.55 5.54
N ARG A 68 -11.44 -10.57 4.98
CA ARG A 68 -12.71 -10.73 4.27
C ARG A 68 -12.56 -10.22 2.84
N ILE A 69 -13.27 -10.85 1.91
CA ILE A 69 -13.31 -10.41 0.52
C ILE A 69 -14.44 -9.39 0.38
N VAL A 70 -14.11 -8.18 -0.06
CA VAL A 70 -15.07 -7.12 -0.41
C VAL A 70 -14.79 -6.68 -1.84
N GLY A 71 -15.62 -7.14 -2.78
CA GLY A 71 -15.42 -6.88 -4.21
C GLY A 71 -14.10 -7.47 -4.72
N LYS A 72 -13.12 -6.59 -5.02
CA LYS A 72 -11.77 -6.97 -5.49
C LYS A 72 -10.68 -6.76 -4.43
N PHE A 73 -11.08 -6.46 -3.19
CA PHE A 73 -10.16 -6.16 -2.09
C PHE A 73 -10.24 -7.22 -0.99
N LEU A 74 -9.11 -7.38 -0.27
CA LEU A 74 -9.05 -8.02 1.02
C LEU A 74 -9.05 -6.94 2.10
N VAL A 75 -9.94 -7.08 3.08
CA VAL A 75 -10.12 -6.15 4.21
C VAL A 75 -10.07 -6.92 5.52
#